data_AF-A0A496USP4-F1
#
_entry.id   AF-A0A496USP4-F1
#
_cell.length_a   1.000
_cell.length_b   1.000
_cell.length_c   1.000
_cell.angle_alpha   90.00
_cell.angle_beta   90.00
_cell.angle_gamma   90.00
#
_symmetry.space_group_name_H-M   'P 1'
#
loop_
_entity.id
_entity.type
_entity.pdbx_description
1 polymer ?
#
loop_
_entity_poly.entity_id
_entity_poly.type
_entity_poly.pdbx_seq_one_letter_code
_entity_poly.pdbx_strand_id
1 'polypeptide(L)' 'FCRRLIDEGVFVNPVVSPAVDKGAALLRLSLMATHTEDEIHKAMDIMVKVGRELGVIPA' A
#
# COMPACT_ATOMS: atom_id res chain seq x y z
N PHE A 1 -4.87 6.18 3.19
CA PHE A 1 -4.20 5.23 2.27
C PHE A 1 -4.61 3.78 2.54
N CYS A 2 -4.18 3.11 3.62
CA CYS A 2 -4.44 1.68 3.84
C CYS A 2 -5.93 1.29 3.81
N ARG A 3 -6.84 2.14 4.34
CA ARG A 3 -8.27 1.85 4.27
C ARG A 3 -8.78 1.76 2.83
N ARG A 4 -8.39 2.71 1.97
CA ARG A 4 -8.77 2.72 0.55
C ARG A 4 -8.18 1.52 -0.19
N LEU A 5 -6.95 1.12 0.11
CA LEU A 5 -6.39 -0.12 -0.45
C LEU A 5 -7.20 -1.36 -0.08
N ILE A 6 -7.61 -1.47 1.19
CA ILE A 6 -8.45 -2.59 1.66
C ILE A 6 -9.79 -2.60 0.92
N ASP A 7 -10.41 -1.44 0.72
CA ASP A 7 -11.69 -1.33 -0.02
C ASP A 7 -11.54 -1.76 -1.50
N GLU A 8 -10.35 -1.61 -2.09
CA GLU A 8 -10.01 -2.07 -3.45
C GLU A 8 -9.48 -3.53 -3.48
N GLY A 9 -9.37 -4.19 -2.31
CA GLY A 9 -8.96 -5.58 -2.18
C GLY A 9 -7.47 -5.84 -1.93
N VAL A 10 -6.70 -4.82 -1.57
CA VAL A 10 -5.26 -4.92 -1.25
C VAL A 10 -5.03 -4.66 0.24
N PHE A 11 -4.51 -5.66 0.96
CA PHE A 11 -4.15 -5.53 2.37
C PHE A 11 -2.66 -5.23 2.53
N VAL A 12 -2.35 -4.14 3.24
CA VAL A 12 -0.97 -3.77 3.60
C VAL A 12 -0.92 -3.27 5.05
N ASN A 13 0.21 -3.51 5.71
CA ASN A 13 0.37 -3.13 7.10
C ASN A 13 0.92 -1.69 7.20
N PRO A 14 0.19 -0.75 7.83
CA PRO A 14 0.77 0.54 8.19
C PRO A 14 1.75 0.35 9.35
N VAL A 15 2.89 1.04 9.28
CA VAL A 15 3.81 1.21 10.41
C VAL A 15 3.74 2.67 10.82
N VAL A 16 3.26 2.91 12.04
CA VAL A 16 3.03 4.24 12.60
C VAL A 16 3.76 4.39 13.92
N SER A 17 3.89 5.64 14.40
CA SER A 17 4.46 5.92 15.72
C SER A 17 3.71 5.13 16.81
N PRO A 18 4.41 4.52 17.79
CA PRO A 18 5.82 4.70 18.16
C PRO A 18 6.84 3.81 17.42
N ALA A 19 6.41 2.94 16.51
CA ALA A 19 7.33 2.03 15.81
C ALA A 19 8.27 2.74 14.82
N VAL A 20 7.91 3.97 14.43
CA VAL A 20 8.69 4.90 13.61
C VAL A 20 8.56 6.31 14.19
N ASP A 21 9.47 7.19 13.80
CA ASP A 21 9.42 8.60 14.18
C ASP A 21 8.13 9.28 13.70
N LYS A 22 7.71 10.33 14.40
CA LYS A 22 6.53 11.12 14.03
C LYS A 22 6.74 11.73 12.63
N GLY A 23 5.75 11.55 11.76
CA GLY A 23 5.83 11.99 10.36
C GLY A 23 6.53 11.01 9.41
N ALA A 24 7.17 9.95 9.93
CA ALA A 24 7.85 8.93 9.14
C ALA A 24 7.02 7.63 9.02
N ALA A 25 5.70 7.74 8.84
CA ALA A 25 4.83 6.58 8.68
C ALA A 25 5.18 5.81 7.39
N LEU A 26 5.16 4.48 7.45
CA LEU A 26 5.53 3.59 6.34
C LEU A 26 4.40 2.63 5.98
N LEU A 27 4.40 2.18 4.73
CA LEU A 27 3.63 1.03 4.27
C LEU A 27 4.57 -0.17 4.16
N ARG A 28 4.32 -1.23 4.94
CA ARG A 28 5.13 -2.45 4.89
C ARG A 28 4.43 -3.51 4.03
N LEU A 29 5.06 -3.81 2.90
CA LEU A 29 4.67 -4.91 2.03
C LEU A 29 5.31 -6.20 2.55
N SER A 30 4.56 -7.31 2.48
CA SER A 30 5.03 -8.63 2.90
C SER A 30 4.60 -9.62 1.84
N LEU A 31 5.51 -9.91 0.91
CA LEU A 31 5.26 -10.84 -0.19
C LEU A 31 5.35 -12.28 0.31
N MET A 32 4.51 -13.14 -0.26
CA MET A 32 4.54 -14.58 -0.04
C MET A 32 4.94 -15.29 -1.33
N ALA A 33 5.63 -16.43 -1.23
CA ALA A 33 6.02 -17.25 -2.37
C ALA A 33 4.82 -17.76 -3.22
N THR A 34 3.62 -17.73 -2.65
CA THR A 34 2.37 -18.12 -3.32
C THR A 34 1.76 -17.02 -4.18
N HIS A 35 2.25 -15.77 -4.10
CA HIS A 35 1.75 -14.72 -4.97
C HIS A 35 2.21 -14.96 -6.41
N THR A 36 1.28 -14.79 -7.33
CA THR A 36 1.55 -14.75 -8.76
C THR A 36 2.01 -13.36 -9.18
N GLU A 37 2.70 -13.28 -10.32
CA GLU A 37 3.11 -12.00 -10.91
C GLU A 37 1.90 -11.09 -11.22
N ASP A 38 0.80 -11.68 -11.69
CA ASP A 38 -0.44 -10.96 -11.97
C ASP A 38 -1.06 -10.35 -10.71
N GLU A 39 -1.03 -11.06 -9.57
CA GLU A 39 -1.49 -10.50 -8.28
C GLU A 39 -0.63 -9.33 -7.82
N ILE A 40 0.68 -9.41 -8.04
CA ILE A 40 1.63 -8.33 -7.71
C ILE A 40 1.35 -7.11 -8.59
N HIS A 41 1.23 -7.29 -9.90
CA HIS A 41 0.91 -6.20 -10.82
C HIS A 41 -0.45 -5.56 -10.49
N LYS A 42 -1.48 -6.36 -10.23
CA LYS A 42 -2.78 -5.86 -9.79
C LYS A 42 -2.68 -5.03 -8.51
N ALA A 43 -1.92 -5.50 -7.51
CA ALA A 43 -1.70 -4.75 -6.28
C ALA A 43 -0.98 -3.43 -6.54
N MET A 44 0.02 -3.42 -7.43
CA MET A 44 0.73 -2.20 -7.85
C MET A 44 -0.20 -1.20 -8.54
N ASP A 45 -1.03 -1.64 -9.48
CA ASP A 45 -1.99 -0.78 -10.18
C ASP A 45 -2.98 -0.12 -9.20
N ILE A 46 -3.48 -0.89 -8.24
CA ILE A 46 -4.36 -0.38 -7.17
C ILE A 46 -3.62 0.63 -6.29
N MET A 47 -2.37 0.35 -5.91
CA MET A 47 -1.56 1.29 -5.12
C MET A 47 -1.29 2.59 -5.87
N VAL A 48 -1.03 2.54 -7.18
CA VAL A 48 -0.86 3.73 -8.02
C VAL A 48 -2.16 4.53 -8.12
N LYS A 49 -3.29 3.86 -8.39
CA LYS A 49 -4.62 4.47 -8.44
C LYS A 49 -4.93 5.22 -7.14
N VAL A 50 -4.82 4.55 -5.99
CA VAL A 50 -5.10 5.13 -4.67
C VAL A 50 -4.08 6.22 -4.30
N GLY A 51 -2.81 6.06 -4.70
CA GLY A 51 -1.77 7.06 -4.47
C GLY A 51 -1.99 8.36 -5.24
N ARG A 52 -2.49 8.27 -6.47
CA ARG A 52 -2.92 9.45 -7.24
C ARG A 52 -4.16 10.09 -6.65
N GLU A 53 -5.19 9.29 -6.29
CA GLU A 53 -6.43 9.77 -5.67
C GLU A 53 -6.17 10.59 -4.39
N LEU A 54 -5.20 10.14 -3.58
CA LEU A 54 -4.87 10.77 -2.30
C LEU A 54 -3.72 11.79 -2.38
N GLY A 55 -3.19 12.07 -3.58
CA GLY A 55 -2.11 13.04 -3.78
C GLY A 55 -0.76 12.62 -3.17
N VAL A 56 -0.53 11.32 -2.97
CA VAL A 56 0.75 10.79 -2.45
C VAL A 56 1.81 10.72 -3.55
N ILE A 57 1.38 10.43 -4.78
CA ILE A 57 2.23 10.42 -5.98
C ILE A 57 1.59 11.27 -7.08
N PRO A 58 2.37 11.85 -8.01
CA PRO A 58 1.84 12.61 -9.13
C PRO A 58 0.95 11.76 -10.06
N ALA A 59 0.01 12.44 -10.72
CA ALA A 59 -0.85 11.87 -11.76
C ALA A 59 -0.03 11.47 -13.00
#